data_AF-A0A258K3E3-F1
#
_entry.id   AF-A0A258K3E3-F1
#
_cell.length_a   1.000
_cell.length_b   1.000
_cell.length_c   1.000
_cell.angle_alpha   90.00
_cell.angle_beta   90.00
_cell.angle_gamma   90.00
#
_symmetry.space_group_name_H-M   'P 1'
#
loop_
_entity.id
_entity.type
_entity.pdbx_description
1 polymer ?
#
loop_
_entity_poly.entity_id
_entity_poly.type
_entity_poly.pdbx_seq_one_letter_code
_entity_poly.pdbx_strand_id
1 'polypeptide(L)'
;MRGSRSGTGTRGAPRGLSGSSGDTEGVGMKPLYRQVRDTLIRRMVDGVWAPGEPLPSEMQLAADLGVSQGTVRKALDEMASENLVVRRQGRGTFVARHDEDRILFQFFKLVANDGTRHFPDSRVLSIGKAKASAAEAEMLRLDRGDRVVRIRRVRMVDAVPLLVESLTLPDGLFPGLTEKELPNNLYGLYSARYGITVARATEKLRAVSSSEEDAAVLGVPSGAPALLIDRLAFSLDEVPVEWRVSLCLTTGFHYLSDLT
;
A
#
# COMPACT_ATOMS: atom_id res chain seq x y z
N MET A 1 -8.68 72.26 -56.10
CA MET A 1 -8.87 72.83 -54.75
C MET A 1 -9.20 71.67 -53.81
N ARG A 2 -8.30 71.38 -52.84
CA ARG A 2 -8.35 70.28 -51.82
C ARG A 2 -8.36 68.85 -52.41
N GLY A 3 -7.59 67.85 -51.95
CA GLY A 3 -6.61 67.72 -50.88
C GLY A 3 -6.52 66.24 -50.45
N SER A 4 -5.29 65.71 -50.34
CA SER A 4 -4.82 64.63 -49.44
C SER A 4 -5.50 63.23 -49.46
N ARG A 5 -4.83 62.07 -49.32
CA ARG A 5 -3.41 61.74 -49.10
C ARG A 5 -3.21 60.23 -49.35
N SER A 6 -2.21 59.91 -50.17
CA SER A 6 -1.16 58.88 -49.99
C SER A 6 -1.53 57.45 -49.55
N GLY A 7 -1.55 56.55 -50.53
CA GLY A 7 -0.89 55.25 -50.39
C GLY A 7 0.59 55.32 -50.78
N THR A 8 1.40 54.39 -50.30
CA THR A 8 2.58 53.80 -50.97
C THR A 8 3.12 52.68 -50.09
N GLY A 9 3.09 51.46 -50.61
CA GLY A 9 3.83 50.33 -50.06
C GLY A 9 5.25 50.27 -50.61
N THR A 10 6.12 49.49 -49.97
CA THR A 10 7.24 48.84 -50.68
C THR A 10 7.61 47.52 -49.99
N ARG A 11 8.01 46.58 -50.84
CA ARG A 11 8.18 45.13 -50.67
C ARG A 11 9.44 44.71 -49.90
N GLY A 12 9.42 43.48 -49.38
CA GLY A 12 10.60 42.65 -49.12
C GLY A 12 10.22 41.30 -48.48
N ALA A 13 10.44 40.18 -49.20
CA ALA A 13 10.31 38.79 -48.72
C ALA A 13 11.73 38.16 -48.69
N PRO A 14 11.93 36.85 -48.37
CA PRO A 14 11.41 35.96 -47.32
C PRO A 14 12.56 35.28 -46.52
N ARG A 15 12.28 34.57 -45.40
CA ARG A 15 12.95 33.31 -44.94
C ARG A 15 12.69 33.00 -43.45
N GLY A 16 12.49 31.72 -43.15
CA GLY A 16 12.75 31.15 -41.82
C GLY A 16 11.65 30.21 -41.30
N LEU A 17 11.69 28.93 -41.66
CA LEU A 17 11.13 27.86 -40.83
C LEU A 17 11.97 27.74 -39.55
N SER A 18 11.30 27.51 -38.41
CA SER A 18 11.75 26.94 -37.12
C SER A 18 11.26 27.81 -35.97
N GLY A 19 10.62 27.33 -34.92
CA GLY A 19 10.33 25.97 -34.54
C GLY A 19 9.31 25.99 -33.41
N SER A 20 8.61 24.87 -33.28
CA SER A 20 7.91 24.47 -32.07
C SER A 20 8.78 24.72 -30.85
N SER A 21 8.32 25.59 -29.96
CA SER A 21 8.83 25.69 -28.60
C SER A 21 7.60 25.41 -27.73
N GLY A 22 7.28 24.16 -27.44
CA GLY A 22 8.17 23.21 -26.78
C GLY A 22 7.73 23.20 -25.33
N ASP A 23 6.66 22.44 -25.06
CA ASP A 23 6.28 22.04 -23.71
C ASP A 23 7.52 21.46 -23.06
N THR A 24 8.12 22.24 -22.16
CA THR A 24 9.24 21.78 -21.36
C THR A 24 8.65 20.87 -20.30
N GLU A 25 8.56 19.58 -20.61
CA GLU A 25 8.52 18.52 -19.62
C GLU A 25 9.81 18.64 -18.79
N GLY A 26 9.76 19.47 -17.75
CA GLY A 26 10.76 19.47 -16.71
C GLY A 26 10.72 18.12 -16.03
N VAL A 27 11.85 17.39 -16.05
CA VAL A 27 12.11 16.24 -15.19
C VAL A 27 11.94 16.74 -13.75
N GLY A 28 10.73 16.58 -13.22
CA GLY A 28 10.27 17.29 -12.03
C GLY A 28 11.04 16.85 -10.80
N MET A 29 11.81 17.77 -10.22
CA MET A 29 12.39 17.59 -8.88
C MET A 29 11.23 17.29 -7.91
N LYS A 30 11.27 16.12 -7.27
CA LYS A 30 10.26 15.66 -6.31
C LYS A 30 9.98 16.80 -5.29
N PRO A 31 8.71 17.15 -4.99
CA PRO A 31 8.41 18.25 -4.08
C PRO A 31 9.15 18.11 -2.74
N LEU A 32 9.67 19.20 -2.18
CA LEU A 32 10.56 19.15 -1.01
C LEU A 32 9.94 18.42 0.19
N TYR A 33 8.63 18.58 0.42
CA TYR A 33 7.94 17.87 1.50
C TYR A 33 7.92 16.35 1.30
N ARG A 34 7.88 15.87 0.05
CA ARG A 34 7.99 14.45 -0.28
C ARG A 34 9.41 13.92 -0.06
N GLN A 35 10.44 14.74 -0.31
CA GLN A 35 11.83 14.38 0.02
C GLN A 35 12.05 14.29 1.54
N VAL A 36 11.45 15.20 2.30
CA VAL A 36 11.43 15.15 3.77
C VAL A 36 10.73 13.88 4.24
N ARG A 37 9.54 13.56 3.69
CA ARG A 37 8.82 12.31 3.98
C ARG A 37 9.71 11.09 3.77
N ASP A 38 10.34 10.95 2.61
CA ASP A 38 11.23 9.81 2.31
C ASP A 38 12.39 9.70 3.31
N THR A 39 12.96 10.84 3.72
CA THR A 39 14.07 10.88 4.67
C THR A 39 13.62 10.43 6.07
N LEU A 40 12.46 10.89 6.52
CA LEU A 40 11.88 10.48 7.81
C LEU A 40 11.52 8.99 7.79
N ILE A 41 10.93 8.51 6.69
CA ILE A 41 10.64 7.09 6.48
C ILE A 41 11.91 6.26 6.57
N ARG A 42 12.98 6.64 5.85
CA ARG A 42 14.25 5.92 5.87
C ARG A 42 14.81 5.81 7.29
N ARG A 43 14.77 6.90 8.06
CA ARG A 43 15.20 6.88 9.48
C ARG A 43 14.34 5.96 10.34
N MET A 44 13.04 5.86 10.09
CA MET A 44 12.17 4.89 10.77
C MET A 44 12.52 3.44 10.39
N VAL A 45 12.80 3.18 9.12
CA VAL A 45 13.23 1.86 8.61
C VAL A 45 14.60 1.45 9.18
N ASP A 46 15.53 2.40 9.24
CA ASP A 46 16.86 2.22 9.83
C ASP A 46 16.82 2.06 11.37
N GLY A 47 15.63 2.16 11.99
CA GLY A 47 15.43 1.98 13.42
C GLY A 47 15.87 3.17 14.28
N VAL A 48 16.05 4.36 13.71
CA VAL A 48 16.35 5.60 14.45
C VAL A 48 15.25 5.94 15.45
N TRP A 49 13.99 5.61 15.10
CA TRP A 49 12.83 5.76 15.97
C TRP A 49 11.98 4.49 15.93
N ALA A 50 11.76 3.87 17.09
CA ALA A 50 10.95 2.66 17.20
C ALA A 50 9.44 2.98 17.21
N PRO A 51 8.56 1.99 16.90
CA PRO A 51 7.12 2.15 17.02
C PRO A 51 6.66 2.69 18.38
N GLY A 52 5.93 3.81 18.35
CA GLY A 52 5.43 4.50 19.54
C GLY A 52 6.41 5.46 20.20
N GLU A 53 7.62 5.61 19.69
CA GLU A 53 8.55 6.65 20.14
C GLU A 53 8.13 8.02 19.59
N PRO A 54 8.39 9.10 20.36
CA PRO A 54 8.16 10.45 19.88
C PRO A 54 9.18 10.80 18.78
N LEU A 55 8.68 11.37 17.68
CA LEU A 55 9.54 12.07 16.74
C LEU A 55 10.02 13.40 17.35
N PRO A 56 11.18 13.93 16.92
CA PRO A 56 11.56 15.30 17.22
C PRO A 56 10.46 16.28 16.76
N SER A 57 10.37 17.43 17.42
CA SER A 57 9.38 18.45 17.05
C SER A 57 9.57 18.92 15.60
N GLU A 58 8.51 19.44 14.98
CA GLU A 58 8.57 19.97 13.61
C GLU A 58 9.70 20.98 13.41
N MET A 59 9.98 21.79 14.45
CA MET A 59 11.04 22.79 14.44
C MET A 59 12.44 22.14 14.49
N GLN A 60 12.62 21.09 15.29
CA GLN A 60 13.88 20.34 15.35
C GLN A 60 14.16 19.59 14.05
N LEU A 61 13.15 18.92 13.49
CA LEU A 61 13.25 18.25 12.19
C LEU A 61 13.55 19.25 11.06
N ALA A 62 12.94 20.43 11.10
CA ALA A 62 13.19 21.47 10.11
C ALA A 62 14.63 21.98 10.17
N ALA A 63 15.16 22.18 11.37
CA ALA A 63 16.55 22.58 11.58
C ALA A 63 17.55 21.50 11.12
N ASP A 64 17.29 20.24 11.48
CA ASP A 64 18.14 19.10 11.13
C ASP A 64 18.18 18.84 9.62
N LEU A 65 17.05 19.00 8.94
CA LEU A 65 16.93 18.75 7.49
C LEU A 65 17.18 20.00 6.64
N GLY A 66 17.40 21.16 7.24
CA GLY A 66 17.64 22.43 6.52
C GLY A 66 16.43 22.90 5.69
N VAL A 67 15.20 22.67 6.16
CA VAL A 67 13.95 23.01 5.45
C VAL A 67 13.04 23.89 6.31
N SER A 68 11.96 24.43 5.72
CA SER A 68 10.97 25.19 6.51
C SER A 68 10.12 24.27 7.41
N GLN A 69 9.65 24.79 8.55
CA GLN A 69 8.72 24.06 9.42
C GLN A 69 7.44 23.65 8.68
N GLY A 70 6.92 24.50 7.79
CA GLY A 70 5.74 24.19 6.97
C GLY A 70 5.95 22.99 6.04
N THR A 71 7.17 22.80 5.53
CA THR A 71 7.55 21.65 4.70
C THR A 71 7.52 20.36 5.53
N VAL A 72 8.08 20.38 6.74
CA VAL A 72 8.03 19.23 7.66
C VAL A 72 6.60 18.93 8.08
N ARG A 73 5.80 19.96 8.42
CA ARG A 73 4.40 19.80 8.79
C ARG A 73 3.62 19.09 7.70
N LYS A 74 3.75 19.52 6.44
CA LYS A 74 3.09 18.90 5.29
C LYS A 74 3.54 17.44 5.08
N ALA A 75 4.83 17.14 5.28
CA ALA A 75 5.33 15.76 5.22
C ALA A 75 4.71 14.89 6.32
N LEU A 76 4.66 15.41 7.56
CA LEU A 76 4.04 14.72 8.70
C LEU A 76 2.52 14.60 8.57
N ASP A 77 1.84 15.57 7.96
CA ASP A 77 0.39 15.49 7.65
C ASP A 77 0.12 14.31 6.72
N GLU A 78 0.92 14.17 5.66
CA GLU A 78 0.81 13.07 4.71
C GLU A 78 1.13 11.72 5.36
N MET A 79 2.23 11.64 6.12
CA MET A 79 2.57 10.45 6.89
C MET A 79 1.49 10.10 7.93
N ALA A 80 0.81 11.09 8.51
CA ALA A 80 -0.30 10.87 9.44
C ALA A 80 -1.55 10.35 8.71
N SER A 81 -1.85 10.86 7.51
CA SER A 81 -2.93 10.36 6.66
C SER A 81 -2.72 8.90 6.24
N GLU A 82 -1.45 8.51 6.08
CA GLU A 82 -1.01 7.14 5.78
C GLU A 82 -0.84 6.28 7.06
N ASN A 83 -1.19 6.81 8.24
CA ASN A 83 -1.04 6.14 9.54
C ASN A 83 0.40 5.71 9.89
N LEU A 84 1.42 6.33 9.30
CA LEU A 84 2.83 6.06 9.62
C LEU A 84 3.24 6.73 10.93
N VAL A 85 2.58 7.84 11.26
CA VAL A 85 2.77 8.59 12.50
C VAL A 85 1.41 8.97 13.09
N VAL A 86 1.37 9.18 14.40
CA VAL A 86 0.16 9.59 15.13
C VAL A 86 0.44 10.90 15.86
N ARG A 87 -0.38 11.91 15.57
CA ARG A 87 -0.37 13.16 16.33
C ARG A 87 -1.17 13.02 17.61
N ARG A 88 -0.56 13.36 18.74
CA ARG A 88 -1.24 13.45 20.04
C ARG A 88 -1.24 14.91 20.46
N GLN A 89 -2.43 15.50 20.54
CA GLN A 89 -2.59 16.91 20.91
C GLN A 89 -1.84 17.22 22.21
N GLY A 90 -0.99 18.25 22.18
CA GLY A 90 -0.16 18.68 23.32
C GLY A 90 1.01 17.74 23.68
N ARG A 91 1.17 16.60 23.00
CA ARG A 91 2.21 15.61 23.29
C ARG A 91 3.20 15.36 22.15
N GLY A 92 2.90 15.88 20.96
CA GLY A 92 3.76 15.77 19.78
C GLY A 92 3.33 14.67 18.80
N THR A 93 4.24 14.31 17.91
CA THR A 93 4.04 13.29 16.87
C THR A 93 4.82 12.05 17.26
N PHE A 94 4.21 10.88 17.14
CA PHE A 94 4.79 9.61 17.51
C PHE A 94 4.83 8.69 16.30
N VAL A 95 5.84 7.83 16.19
CA VAL A 95 5.79 6.72 15.23
C VAL A 95 4.57 5.88 15.56
N ALA A 96 3.78 5.52 14.55
CA ALA A 96 2.57 4.75 14.79
C ALA A 96 2.92 3.41 15.47
N ARG A 97 2.21 3.10 16.56
CA ARG A 97 2.20 1.73 17.09
C ARG A 97 1.28 0.90 16.23
N HIS A 98 1.85 -0.11 15.62
CA HIS A 98 1.16 -1.18 14.96
C HIS A 98 0.65 -2.16 16.03
N ASP A 99 -0.38 -1.75 16.75
CA ASP A 99 -1.09 -2.65 17.67
C ASP A 99 -1.67 -3.81 16.85
N GLU A 100 -1.45 -5.05 17.27
CA GLU A 100 -1.72 -6.24 16.45
C GLU A 100 -3.19 -6.29 16.00
N ASP A 101 -4.12 -5.92 16.88
CA ASP A 101 -5.54 -5.84 16.59
C ASP A 101 -5.87 -4.71 15.61
N ARG A 102 -5.17 -3.57 15.73
CA ARG A 102 -5.40 -2.38 14.88
C ARG A 102 -4.92 -2.60 13.45
N ILE A 103 -3.78 -3.27 13.24
CA ILE A 103 -3.31 -3.61 11.89
C ILE A 103 -4.28 -4.60 11.24
N LEU A 104 -4.74 -5.59 12.01
CA LEU A 104 -5.67 -6.58 11.51
C LEU A 104 -6.97 -5.90 11.06
N PHE A 105 -7.52 -4.96 11.83
CA PHE A 105 -8.70 -4.18 11.43
C PHE A 105 -8.46 -3.17 10.30
N GLN A 106 -7.27 -2.59 10.22
CA GLN A 106 -6.94 -1.64 9.15
C GLN A 106 -7.09 -2.30 7.78
N PHE A 107 -6.68 -3.56 7.67
CA PHE A 107 -6.69 -4.32 6.43
C PHE A 107 -7.77 -5.40 6.37
N PHE A 108 -8.51 -5.69 7.44
CA PHE A 108 -9.68 -6.57 7.38
C PHE A 108 -10.95 -5.73 7.28
N LYS A 109 -11.51 -5.67 6.06
CA LYS A 109 -12.64 -4.79 5.72
C LYS A 109 -14.00 -5.49 5.71
N LEU A 110 -14.06 -6.79 6.01
CA LEU A 110 -15.36 -7.47 6.12
C LEU A 110 -15.99 -7.17 7.48
N VAL A 111 -17.25 -6.75 7.43
CA VAL A 111 -18.08 -6.42 8.59
C VAL A 111 -19.39 -7.19 8.46
N ALA A 112 -19.90 -7.71 9.58
CA ALA A 112 -21.22 -8.33 9.58
C ALA A 112 -22.30 -7.29 9.22
N ASN A 113 -23.41 -7.73 8.65
CA ASN A 113 -24.48 -6.82 8.18
C ASN A 113 -25.18 -6.06 9.32
N ASP A 114 -25.02 -6.49 10.56
CA ASP A 114 -25.47 -5.78 11.76
C ASP A 114 -24.48 -4.69 12.22
N GLY A 115 -23.34 -4.53 11.54
CA GLY A 115 -22.27 -3.58 11.86
C GLY A 115 -21.18 -4.15 12.78
N THR A 116 -21.31 -5.38 13.25
CA THR A 116 -20.34 -6.01 14.15
C THR A 116 -19.05 -6.36 13.40
N ARG A 117 -17.90 -6.00 13.98
CA ARG A 117 -16.59 -6.41 13.48
C ARG A 117 -16.13 -7.67 14.20
N HIS A 118 -16.05 -8.77 13.45
CA HIS A 118 -15.48 -10.02 13.95
C HIS A 118 -14.00 -10.09 13.62
N PHE A 119 -13.21 -10.61 14.56
CA PHE A 119 -11.85 -11.02 14.28
C PHE A 119 -11.87 -12.47 13.84
N PRO A 120 -11.55 -12.77 12.57
CA PRO A 120 -11.61 -14.15 12.16
C PRO A 120 -10.34 -14.86 12.62
N ASP A 121 -10.52 -16.07 13.13
CA ASP A 121 -9.45 -17.03 13.36
C ASP A 121 -8.80 -17.42 12.04
N SER A 122 -7.55 -17.88 12.08
CA SER A 122 -6.85 -18.34 10.89
C SER A 122 -6.31 -19.75 11.10
N ARG A 123 -6.52 -20.59 10.08
CA ARG A 123 -5.91 -21.91 9.98
C ARG A 123 -5.15 -22.00 8.67
N VAL A 124 -3.87 -22.32 8.76
CA VAL A 124 -3.02 -22.55 7.59
C VAL A 124 -3.44 -23.88 6.94
N LEU A 125 -3.57 -23.86 5.62
CA LEU A 125 -3.86 -25.03 4.80
C LEU A 125 -2.59 -25.57 4.14
N SER A 126 -1.72 -24.67 3.70
CA SER A 126 -0.42 -25.02 3.15
C SER A 126 0.56 -23.84 3.20
N ILE A 127 1.85 -24.17 3.24
CA ILE A 127 2.95 -23.25 2.97
C ILE A 127 4.00 -23.96 2.11
N GLY A 128 4.59 -23.25 1.15
CA GLY A 128 5.64 -23.82 0.31
C GLY A 128 6.50 -22.75 -0.35
N LYS A 129 7.73 -23.13 -0.70
CA LYS A 129 8.68 -22.27 -1.42
C LYS A 129 8.89 -22.76 -2.84
N ALA A 130 8.72 -21.90 -3.82
CA ALA A 130 8.91 -22.24 -5.23
C ALA A 130 9.47 -21.06 -6.01
N LYS A 131 9.84 -21.28 -7.27
CA LYS A 131 10.15 -20.16 -8.18
C LYS A 131 8.89 -19.33 -8.42
N ALA A 132 9.07 -18.01 -8.51
CA ALA A 132 8.03 -17.11 -8.94
C ALA A 132 7.58 -17.46 -10.38
N SER A 133 6.28 -17.49 -10.59
CA SER A 133 5.68 -17.43 -11.92
C SER A 133 5.91 -16.04 -12.53
N ALA A 134 5.67 -15.91 -13.84
CA ALA A 134 5.81 -14.61 -14.52
C ALA A 134 4.90 -13.53 -13.90
N ALA A 135 3.65 -13.89 -13.57
CA ALA A 135 2.68 -12.97 -12.96
C ALA A 135 3.10 -12.55 -11.54
N GLU A 136 3.60 -13.49 -10.73
CA GLU A 136 4.10 -13.16 -9.39
C GLU A 136 5.35 -12.26 -9.47
N ALA A 137 6.27 -12.56 -10.38
CA ALA A 137 7.47 -11.75 -10.57
C ALA A 137 7.14 -10.33 -11.03
N GLU A 138 6.18 -10.17 -11.94
CA GLU A 138 5.69 -8.85 -12.35
C GLU A 138 5.03 -8.10 -11.19
N MET A 139 4.09 -8.75 -10.48
CA MET A 139 3.32 -8.13 -9.40
C MET A 139 4.20 -7.71 -8.22
N LEU A 140 5.17 -8.56 -7.87
CA LEU A 140 6.09 -8.35 -6.75
C LEU A 140 7.42 -7.71 -7.16
N ARG A 141 7.57 -7.28 -8.42
CA ARG A 141 8.80 -6.67 -8.97
C ARG A 141 10.06 -7.51 -8.67
N LEU A 142 9.97 -8.81 -8.91
CA LEU A 142 11.05 -9.77 -8.68
C LEU A 142 11.83 -10.04 -9.97
N ASP A 143 13.08 -10.44 -9.80
CA ASP A 143 13.91 -10.86 -10.92
C ASP A 143 13.56 -12.28 -11.37
N ARG A 144 13.92 -12.58 -12.63
CA ARG A 144 13.66 -13.90 -13.20
C ARG A 144 14.42 -14.98 -12.42
N GLY A 145 13.67 -15.90 -11.82
CA GLY A 145 14.23 -17.03 -11.09
C GLY A 145 14.19 -16.85 -9.57
N ASP A 146 13.82 -15.67 -9.09
CA ASP A 146 13.56 -15.42 -7.68
C ASP A 146 12.51 -16.40 -7.14
N ARG A 147 12.63 -16.66 -5.85
CA ARG A 147 11.73 -17.55 -5.13
C ARG A 147 10.66 -16.76 -4.39
N VAL A 148 9.52 -17.39 -4.22
CA VAL A 148 8.42 -16.91 -3.41
C VAL A 148 8.02 -17.95 -2.37
N VAL A 149 7.53 -17.47 -1.24
CA VAL A 149 6.77 -18.26 -0.28
C VAL A 149 5.30 -18.12 -0.63
N ARG A 150 4.61 -19.24 -0.85
CA ARG A 150 3.16 -19.31 -1.03
C ARG A 150 2.53 -19.83 0.24
N ILE A 151 1.52 -19.14 0.74
CA ILE A 151 0.75 -19.53 1.93
C ILE A 151 -0.71 -19.58 1.53
N ARG A 152 -1.38 -20.70 1.80
CA ARG A 152 -2.85 -20.79 1.70
C ARG A 152 -3.44 -20.96 3.09
N ARG A 153 -4.47 -20.19 3.40
CA ARG A 153 -5.12 -20.24 4.72
C ARG A 153 -6.61 -19.98 4.62
N VAL A 154 -7.37 -20.55 5.53
CA VAL A 154 -8.80 -20.25 5.71
C VAL A 154 -8.96 -19.35 6.93
N ARG A 155 -9.87 -18.38 6.83
CA ARG A 155 -10.29 -17.55 7.96
C ARG A 155 -11.72 -17.88 8.36
N MET A 156 -11.98 -17.93 9.65
CA MET A 156 -13.26 -18.39 10.20
C MET A 156 -13.79 -17.38 11.22
N VAL A 157 -15.10 -17.18 11.26
CA VAL A 157 -15.80 -16.46 12.33
C VAL A 157 -16.69 -17.48 13.04
N ASP A 158 -16.60 -17.57 14.36
CA ASP A 158 -17.34 -18.55 15.16
C ASP A 158 -17.19 -20.00 14.63
N ALA A 159 -15.95 -20.35 14.25
CA ALA A 159 -15.57 -21.62 13.61
C ALA A 159 -16.19 -21.90 12.23
N VAL A 160 -16.91 -20.95 11.63
CA VAL A 160 -17.46 -21.06 10.27
C VAL A 160 -16.50 -20.43 9.26
N PRO A 161 -16.04 -21.16 8.20
CA PRO A 161 -15.22 -20.60 7.13
C PRO A 161 -15.91 -19.41 6.45
N LEU A 162 -15.22 -18.27 6.45
CA LEU A 162 -15.71 -17.03 5.84
C LEU A 162 -14.95 -16.71 4.55
N LEU A 163 -13.65 -16.97 4.52
CA LEU A 163 -12.82 -16.69 3.35
C LEU A 163 -11.58 -17.58 3.30
N VAL A 164 -11.07 -17.78 2.09
CA VAL A 164 -9.80 -18.45 1.82
C VAL A 164 -8.84 -17.46 1.17
N GLU A 165 -7.60 -17.43 1.65
CA GLU A 165 -6.56 -16.53 1.15
C GLU A 165 -5.40 -17.33 0.59
N SER A 166 -4.90 -16.87 -0.54
CA SER A 166 -3.62 -17.27 -1.13
C SER A 166 -2.68 -16.08 -1.11
N LEU A 167 -1.56 -16.20 -0.41
CA LEU A 167 -0.55 -15.18 -0.26
C LEU A 167 0.71 -15.60 -1.00
N THR A 168 1.35 -14.65 -1.65
CA THR A 168 2.66 -14.79 -2.28
C THR A 168 3.59 -13.73 -1.73
N LEU A 169 4.70 -14.18 -1.15
CA LEU A 169 5.69 -13.34 -0.49
C LEU A 169 7.06 -13.52 -1.17
N PRO A 170 7.84 -12.45 -1.42
CA PRO A 170 9.22 -12.59 -1.89
C PRO A 170 10.09 -13.35 -0.87
N ASP A 171 10.66 -14.50 -1.24
CA ASP A 171 11.41 -15.36 -0.30
C ASP A 171 12.61 -14.63 0.34
N GLY A 172 13.27 -13.76 -0.43
CA GLY A 172 14.42 -12.97 0.05
C GLY A 172 14.07 -11.98 1.17
N LEU A 173 12.81 -11.55 1.28
CA LEU A 173 12.34 -10.67 2.34
C LEU A 173 11.92 -11.43 3.61
N PHE A 174 11.65 -12.73 3.49
CA PHE A 174 11.13 -13.57 4.58
C PHE A 174 12.03 -14.80 4.83
N PRO A 175 13.33 -14.60 5.12
CA PRO A 175 14.26 -15.70 5.33
C PRO A 175 13.82 -16.58 6.51
N GLY A 176 13.72 -17.89 6.27
CA GLY A 176 13.38 -18.86 7.31
C GLY A 176 11.91 -18.89 7.73
N LEU A 177 10.98 -18.26 6.99
CA LEU A 177 9.54 -18.36 7.28
C LEU A 177 9.03 -19.80 7.12
N THR A 178 8.38 -20.34 8.16
CA THR A 178 7.79 -21.69 8.19
C THR A 178 6.38 -21.72 8.76
N GLU A 179 5.66 -22.84 8.59
CA GLU A 179 4.26 -23.01 9.05
C GLU A 179 4.08 -22.77 10.54
N LYS A 180 5.01 -23.29 11.36
CA LYS A 180 4.97 -23.23 12.83
C LYS A 180 4.99 -21.80 13.38
N GLU A 181 5.27 -20.83 12.51
CA GLU A 181 5.53 -19.44 12.85
C GLU A 181 4.50 -18.49 12.25
N LEU A 182 3.40 -19.00 11.64
CA LEU A 182 2.37 -18.16 11.04
C LEU A 182 1.29 -17.79 12.07
N PRO A 183 1.31 -16.57 12.65
CA PRO A 183 0.24 -16.11 13.51
C PRO A 183 -1.00 -15.74 12.68
N ASN A 184 -2.09 -15.45 13.39
CA ASN A 184 -3.30 -14.92 12.77
C ASN A 184 -3.05 -13.59 12.03
N ASN A 185 -2.26 -12.70 12.64
CA ASN A 185 -1.86 -11.42 12.07
C ASN A 185 -0.45 -11.47 11.45
N LEU A 186 -0.37 -11.66 10.13
CA LEU A 186 0.90 -11.73 9.42
C LEU A 186 1.66 -10.40 9.37
N TYR A 187 0.99 -9.26 9.38
CA TYR A 187 1.69 -7.97 9.33
C TYR A 187 2.41 -7.65 10.65
N GLY A 188 1.87 -8.13 11.78
CA GLY A 188 2.59 -8.12 13.06
C GLY A 188 3.89 -8.93 12.96
N LEU A 189 3.84 -10.13 12.38
CA LEU A 189 5.02 -10.95 12.11
C LEU A 189 6.02 -10.24 11.18
N TYR A 190 5.55 -9.60 10.10
CA TYR A 190 6.40 -8.91 9.13
C TYR A 190 7.24 -7.83 9.83
N SER A 191 6.59 -7.02 10.65
CA SER A 191 7.26 -5.94 11.38
C SER A 191 8.19 -6.51 12.46
N ALA A 192 7.69 -7.40 13.32
CA ALA A 192 8.44 -7.88 14.48
C ALA A 192 9.66 -8.73 14.14
N ARG A 193 9.57 -9.59 13.11
CA ARG A 193 10.64 -10.54 12.77
C ARG A 193 11.51 -10.10 11.60
N TYR A 194 10.91 -9.41 10.63
CA TYR A 194 11.59 -9.09 9.37
C TYR A 194 11.86 -7.59 9.22
N GLY A 195 11.41 -6.75 10.16
CA GLY A 195 11.55 -5.29 10.07
C GLY A 195 10.70 -4.68 8.95
N ILE A 196 9.72 -5.42 8.41
CA ILE A 196 8.91 -5.00 7.27
C ILE A 196 7.60 -4.41 7.79
N THR A 197 7.49 -3.10 7.70
CA THR A 197 6.25 -2.37 8.01
C THR A 197 5.44 -2.14 6.74
N VAL A 198 4.21 -2.67 6.69
CA VAL A 198 3.26 -2.42 5.60
C VAL A 198 2.65 -1.03 5.77
N ALA A 199 2.95 -0.15 4.82
CA ALA A 199 2.52 1.25 4.84
C ALA A 199 1.21 1.46 4.07
N ARG A 200 1.08 0.78 2.94
CA ARG A 200 -0.02 0.98 1.99
C ARG A 200 -0.40 -0.35 1.36
N ALA A 201 -1.67 -0.51 1.00
CA ALA A 201 -2.12 -1.58 0.15
C ALA A 201 -3.07 -1.04 -0.92
N THR A 202 -3.10 -1.70 -2.07
CA THR A 202 -4.10 -1.47 -3.12
C THR A 202 -4.94 -2.72 -3.25
N GLU A 203 -6.25 -2.57 -3.33
CA GLU A 203 -7.20 -3.68 -3.45
C GLU A 203 -8.06 -3.53 -4.69
N LYS A 204 -8.22 -4.62 -5.44
CA LYS A 204 -9.14 -4.74 -6.57
C LYS A 204 -10.22 -5.74 -6.19
N LEU A 205 -11.47 -5.30 -6.24
CA LEU A 205 -12.64 -6.08 -5.85
C LEU A 205 -13.38 -6.59 -7.08
N ARG A 206 -13.75 -7.87 -7.11
CA ARG A 206 -14.52 -8.49 -8.21
C ARG A 206 -15.52 -9.49 -7.65
N ALA A 207 -16.72 -9.55 -8.23
CA ALA A 207 -17.62 -10.67 -8.01
C ALA A 207 -17.18 -11.84 -8.88
N VAL A 208 -17.08 -13.03 -8.29
CA VAL A 208 -16.67 -14.26 -8.98
C VAL A 208 -17.50 -15.45 -8.49
N SER A 209 -17.48 -16.53 -9.26
CA SER A 209 -17.96 -17.83 -8.82
C SER A 209 -16.82 -18.60 -8.17
N SER A 210 -17.09 -19.23 -7.02
CA SER A 210 -16.11 -20.04 -6.29
C SER A 210 -15.71 -21.27 -7.10
N SER A 211 -14.40 -21.55 -7.14
CA SER A 211 -13.88 -22.78 -7.71
C SER A 211 -14.32 -23.98 -6.85
N GLU A 212 -14.25 -25.20 -7.39
CA GLU A 212 -14.57 -26.41 -6.62
C GLU A 212 -13.65 -26.57 -5.39
N GLU A 213 -12.35 -26.26 -5.55
CA GLU A 213 -11.38 -26.33 -4.45
C GLU A 213 -11.70 -25.32 -3.34
N ASP A 214 -11.95 -24.06 -3.69
CA ASP A 214 -12.28 -23.02 -2.72
C ASP A 214 -13.64 -23.28 -2.06
N ALA A 215 -14.63 -23.71 -2.85
CA ALA A 215 -15.97 -24.02 -2.36
C ALA A 215 -15.94 -25.16 -1.33
N ALA A 216 -15.14 -26.21 -1.56
CA ALA A 216 -14.94 -27.29 -0.62
C ALA A 216 -14.30 -26.81 0.70
N VAL A 217 -13.30 -25.93 0.63
CA VAL A 217 -12.68 -25.32 1.82
C VAL A 217 -13.67 -24.45 2.60
N LEU A 218 -14.53 -23.72 1.88
CA LEU A 218 -15.51 -22.80 2.44
C LEU A 218 -16.82 -23.49 2.88
N GLY A 219 -17.02 -24.77 2.55
CA GLY A 219 -18.24 -25.50 2.89
C GLY A 219 -19.47 -25.04 2.10
N VAL A 220 -19.29 -24.56 0.87
CA VAL A 220 -20.37 -24.10 -0.01
C VAL A 220 -20.42 -24.90 -1.32
N PRO A 221 -21.53 -24.84 -2.08
CA PRO A 221 -21.59 -25.46 -3.40
C PRO A 221 -20.56 -24.85 -4.37
N SER A 222 -20.02 -25.67 -5.28
CA SER A 222 -19.20 -25.18 -6.39
C SER A 222 -19.97 -24.13 -7.20
N GLY A 223 -19.28 -23.06 -7.60
CA GLY A 223 -19.89 -21.92 -8.30
C GLY A 223 -20.61 -20.91 -7.40
N ALA A 224 -20.65 -21.13 -6.08
CA ALA A 224 -21.24 -20.17 -5.14
C ALA A 224 -20.64 -18.76 -5.33
N PRO A 225 -21.48 -17.70 -5.28
CA PRO A 225 -21.01 -16.33 -5.46
C PRO A 225 -20.08 -15.92 -4.32
N ALA A 226 -18.97 -15.30 -4.68
CA ALA A 226 -17.99 -14.80 -3.74
C ALA A 226 -17.40 -13.46 -4.19
N LEU A 227 -16.91 -12.69 -3.22
CA LEU A 227 -16.14 -11.49 -3.46
C LEU A 227 -14.65 -11.87 -3.51
N LEU A 228 -14.01 -11.61 -4.64
CA LEU A 228 -12.57 -11.72 -4.80
C LEU A 228 -11.90 -10.38 -4.49
N ILE A 229 -10.96 -10.40 -3.56
CA ILE A 229 -10.13 -9.28 -3.14
C ILE A 229 -8.70 -9.57 -3.57
N ASP A 230 -8.21 -8.82 -4.55
CA ASP A 230 -6.84 -8.91 -5.06
C ASP A 230 -6.04 -7.74 -4.51
N ARG A 231 -5.15 -8.02 -3.57
CA ARG A 231 -4.42 -7.04 -2.76
C ARG A 231 -2.92 -7.10 -3.03
N LEU A 232 -2.33 -5.95 -3.30
CA LEU A 232 -0.88 -5.76 -3.28
C LEU A 232 -0.49 -4.81 -2.14
N ALA A 233 0.35 -5.30 -1.23
CA ALA A 233 0.82 -4.54 -0.07
C ALA A 233 2.27 -4.05 -0.28
N PHE A 234 2.52 -2.83 0.20
CA PHE A 234 3.78 -2.12 0.01
C PHE A 234 4.40 -1.78 1.37
N SER A 235 5.72 -1.91 1.46
CA SER A 235 6.48 -1.41 2.59
C SER A 235 6.51 0.13 2.62
N LEU A 236 7.07 0.69 3.69
CA LEU A 236 7.36 2.12 3.81
C LEU A 236 8.19 2.67 2.63
N ASP A 237 9.08 1.86 2.06
CA ASP A 237 9.93 2.23 0.92
C ASP A 237 9.27 1.96 -0.45
N GLU A 238 7.94 1.76 -0.50
CA GLU A 238 7.16 1.50 -1.72
C GLU A 238 7.59 0.22 -2.49
N VAL A 239 8.20 -0.74 -1.77
CA VAL A 239 8.52 -2.07 -2.30
C VAL A 239 7.30 -2.97 -2.09
N PRO A 240 6.83 -3.71 -3.12
CA PRO A 240 5.77 -4.70 -2.94
C PRO A 240 6.29 -5.87 -2.09
N VAL A 241 5.65 -6.11 -0.95
CA VAL A 241 6.09 -7.13 0.03
C VAL A 241 5.14 -8.32 0.13
N GLU A 242 3.90 -8.17 -0.33
CA GLU A 242 2.91 -9.24 -0.35
C GLU A 242 1.92 -9.02 -1.48
N TRP A 243 1.66 -10.09 -2.24
CA TRP A 243 0.48 -10.20 -3.10
C TRP A 243 -0.47 -11.22 -2.50
N ARG A 244 -1.73 -10.84 -2.30
CA ARG A 244 -2.75 -11.65 -1.66
C ARG A 244 -4.01 -11.67 -2.50
N VAL A 245 -4.54 -12.87 -2.74
CA VAL A 245 -5.87 -13.07 -3.31
C VAL A 245 -6.75 -13.73 -2.26
N SER A 246 -7.81 -13.06 -1.87
CA SER A 246 -8.79 -13.55 -0.91
C SER A 246 -10.14 -13.75 -1.57
N LEU A 247 -10.73 -14.94 -1.40
CA LEU A 247 -12.08 -15.25 -1.83
C LEU A 247 -12.99 -15.29 -0.62
N CYS A 248 -13.97 -14.39 -0.57
CA CYS A 248 -14.78 -14.13 0.61
C CYS A 248 -16.25 -14.43 0.35
N LEU A 249 -16.88 -15.17 1.26
CA LEU A 249 -18.33 -15.26 1.33
C LEU A 249 -18.87 -13.96 1.91
N THR A 250 -19.87 -13.39 1.24
CA THR A 250 -20.55 -12.15 1.67
C THR A 250 -21.98 -12.43 2.15
N THR A 251 -22.34 -13.69 2.34
CA THR A 251 -23.61 -14.03 2.97
C THR A 251 -23.54 -13.62 4.45
N GLY A 252 -24.28 -12.59 4.84
CA GLY A 252 -24.28 -12.04 6.21
C GLY A 252 -23.16 -11.02 6.49
N PHE A 253 -22.28 -10.75 5.53
CA PHE A 253 -21.17 -9.82 5.63
C PHE A 253 -21.10 -8.89 4.42
N HIS A 254 -20.47 -7.74 4.57
CA HIS A 254 -20.15 -6.83 3.46
C HIS A 254 -18.72 -6.30 3.60
N TYR A 255 -18.17 -5.87 2.46
CA TYR A 255 -16.92 -5.13 2.45
C TYR A 255 -17.19 -3.66 2.75
N LEU A 256 -16.63 -3.14 3.83
CA LEU A 256 -16.79 -1.75 4.26
C LEU A 256 -15.62 -0.89 3.79
N SER A 257 -15.93 0.14 3.02
CA SER A 257 -15.00 1.18 2.59
C SER A 257 -15.59 2.55 2.88
N ASP A 258 -15.02 3.26 3.86
CA ASP A 258 -15.35 4.65 4.13
C ASP A 258 -14.53 5.56 3.21
N LEU A 259 -15.20 6.47 2.50
CA LEU A 259 -14.56 7.46 1.64
C LEU A 259 -14.62 8.81 2.37
N THR A 260 -13.45 9.36 2.70
CA THR A 260 -13.30 10.68 3.34
C THR A 260 -12.47 11.60 2.48
#